data_AF-A0A0L0LPR0-F1
#
_entry.id   AF-A0A0L0LPR0-F1
#
_cell.length_a   1.000
_cell.length_b   1.000
_cell.length_c   1.000
_cell.angle_alpha   90.00
_cell.angle_beta   90.00
_cell.angle_gamma   90.00
#
_symmetry.space_group_name_H-M   'P 1'
#
loop_
_entity.id
_entity.type
_entity.pdbx_description
1 polymer ?
#
loop_
_entity_poly.entity_id
_entity_poly.type
_entity_poly.pdbx_seq_one_letter_code
_entity_poly.pdbx_strand_id
1 'polypeptide(L)'
;MADAKKPDDKSSGSSDPVGDFIWILFALFIFMYAINGLIAFFGQSKIFSNGFSGFTQKGLTLLYTNPISSLDNPLNTKFIVTNKEANLYDSPGGRKIDTKHFGDKGTIVGGPVSIGDDKYWRVRFEDGSEGWISESDIASIEGVSPNIFIRTGLLIWKIIFNLKLILILISIILILLLAYLSRGIFKLRTAEGEKLYPAGIPEEFNEPKISNPIWEKIENNLSSSNENDWRQAIIEADVILDELLDKLSLPGETMGDKLRSVERADFTTIDFAWEAHKIRNQIAHEGSAFALSQREAKRVIELYRVVFEEFGIVEKQ
;
A
#
# COMPACT_ATOMS: atom_id res chain seq x y z
N MET A 1 -63.43 9.36 35.01
CA MET A 1 -62.00 9.73 34.98
C MET A 1 -61.19 8.46 34.85
N ALA A 2 -60.11 8.52 34.05
CA ALA A 2 -59.25 7.42 33.54
C ALA A 2 -59.83 6.72 32.29
N ASP A 3 -59.77 7.37 31.12
CA ASP A 3 -58.66 7.44 30.14
C ASP A 3 -58.24 6.09 29.54
N ALA A 4 -58.97 5.67 28.50
CA ALA A 4 -58.53 4.66 27.56
C ALA A 4 -57.66 5.33 26.48
N LYS A 5 -56.36 5.06 26.52
CA LYS A 5 -55.36 5.52 25.56
C LYS A 5 -55.63 4.90 24.18
N LYS A 6 -56.02 5.74 23.22
CA LYS A 6 -56.19 5.39 21.80
C LYS A 6 -54.80 5.08 21.19
N PRO A 7 -54.62 4.06 20.34
CA PRO A 7 -53.33 3.76 19.74
C PRO A 7 -52.98 4.79 18.67
N ASP A 8 -51.70 5.17 18.64
CA ASP A 8 -51.09 6.15 17.75
C ASP A 8 -51.33 5.79 16.27
N ASP A 9 -52.04 6.67 15.56
CA ASP A 9 -52.13 6.68 14.10
C ASP A 9 -50.78 7.15 13.55
N LYS A 10 -49.98 6.20 13.05
CA LYS A 10 -48.79 6.51 12.27
C LYS A 10 -49.26 7.20 11.00
N SER A 11 -49.13 8.52 10.96
CA SER A 11 -49.23 9.32 9.74
C SER A 11 -48.24 8.78 8.71
N SER A 12 -48.69 7.86 7.85
CA SER A 12 -48.05 7.58 6.58
C SER A 12 -48.13 8.87 5.78
N GLY A 13 -47.00 9.59 5.69
CA GLY A 13 -46.90 10.76 4.85
C GLY A 13 -47.29 10.36 3.43
N SER A 14 -48.43 10.85 2.96
CA SER A 14 -48.74 10.84 1.54
C SER A 14 -47.70 11.74 0.89
N SER A 15 -46.71 11.13 0.25
CA SER A 15 -45.79 11.82 -0.65
C SER A 15 -46.65 12.53 -1.69
N ASP A 16 -46.79 13.86 -1.58
CA ASP A 16 -47.53 14.66 -2.56
C ASP A 16 -46.77 14.56 -3.88
N PRO A 17 -47.28 13.83 -4.90
CA PRO A 17 -46.53 13.58 -6.12
C PRO A 17 -46.24 14.88 -6.89
N VAL A 18 -47.03 15.93 -6.66
CA VAL A 18 -46.80 17.26 -7.23
C VAL A 18 -45.68 17.98 -6.48
N GLY A 19 -45.69 17.92 -5.14
CA GLY A 19 -44.62 18.46 -4.29
C GLY A 19 -43.27 17.79 -4.56
N ASP A 20 -43.25 16.46 -4.70
CA ASP A 20 -42.05 15.68 -5.04
C ASP A 20 -41.53 16.05 -6.43
N PHE A 21 -42.42 16.24 -7.41
CA PHE A 21 -42.04 16.67 -8.75
C PHE A 21 -41.42 18.08 -8.76
N ILE A 22 -41.97 19.01 -7.98
CA ILE A 22 -41.42 20.37 -7.84
C ILE A 22 -40.03 20.32 -7.20
N TRP A 23 -39.83 19.49 -6.16
CA TRP A 23 -38.52 19.30 -5.54
C TRP A 23 -37.49 18.66 -6.49
N ILE A 24 -37.90 17.67 -7.27
CA ILE A 24 -37.03 17.05 -8.30
C ILE A 24 -36.64 18.08 -9.35
N LEU A 25 -37.57 18.91 -9.81
CA LEU A 25 -37.30 19.92 -10.83
C LEU A 25 -36.41 21.05 -10.29
N PHE A 26 -36.61 21.46 -9.04
CA PHE A 26 -35.72 22.39 -8.34
C PHE A 26 -34.32 21.82 -8.14
N ALA A 27 -34.21 20.55 -7.73
CA ALA A 27 -32.94 19.84 -7.61
C ALA A 27 -32.23 19.70 -8.97
N LEU A 28 -32.96 19.39 -10.04
CA LEU A 28 -32.45 19.35 -11.41
C LEU A 28 -31.95 20.72 -11.88
N PHE A 29 -32.64 21.80 -11.52
CA PHE A 29 -32.23 23.15 -11.88
C PHE A 29 -30.94 23.56 -11.15
N ILE A 30 -30.85 23.28 -9.85
CA ILE A 30 -29.61 23.47 -9.07
C ILE A 30 -28.47 22.62 -9.65
N PHE A 31 -28.76 21.37 -9.99
CA PHE A 31 -27.79 20.45 -10.58
C PHE A 31 -27.31 20.94 -11.95
N MET A 32 -28.22 21.43 -12.80
CA MET A 32 -27.88 21.97 -14.11
C MET A 32 -27.10 23.27 -14.00
N TYR A 33 -27.43 24.14 -13.03
CA TYR A 33 -26.65 25.35 -12.74
C TYR A 33 -25.26 25.00 -12.20
N ALA A 34 -25.16 24.00 -11.33
CA ALA A 34 -23.90 23.49 -10.82
C ALA A 34 -23.04 22.88 -11.95
N ILE A 35 -23.64 22.09 -12.84
CA ILE A 35 -22.98 21.52 -14.03
C ILE A 35 -22.51 22.63 -14.96
N ASN A 36 -23.32 23.64 -15.25
CA ASN A 36 -22.91 24.73 -16.12
C ASN A 36 -21.77 25.55 -15.50
N GLY A 37 -21.78 25.78 -14.18
CA GLY A 37 -20.67 26.37 -13.45
C GLY A 37 -19.41 25.50 -13.48
N LEU A 38 -19.58 24.18 -13.36
CA LEU A 38 -18.52 23.18 -13.43
C LEU A 38 -17.91 23.13 -14.84
N ILE A 39 -18.73 23.12 -15.90
CA ILE A 39 -18.33 23.15 -17.31
C ILE A 39 -17.66 24.48 -17.64
N ALA A 40 -18.15 25.61 -17.15
CA ALA A 40 -17.50 26.91 -17.34
C ALA A 40 -16.13 26.96 -16.65
N PHE A 41 -16.01 26.38 -15.47
CA PHE A 41 -14.74 26.20 -14.77
C PHE A 41 -13.80 25.26 -15.53
N PHE A 42 -14.29 24.15 -16.08
CA PHE A 42 -13.50 23.21 -16.86
C PHE A 42 -13.11 23.74 -18.25
N GLY A 43 -13.99 24.50 -18.91
CA GLY A 43 -13.79 25.00 -20.27
C GLY A 43 -12.79 26.16 -20.36
N GLN A 44 -12.52 26.87 -19.26
CA GLN A 44 -11.59 28.00 -19.23
C GLN A 44 -10.31 27.76 -18.42
N SER A 45 -10.21 26.67 -17.65
CA SER A 45 -9.11 26.51 -16.69
C SER A 45 -7.90 25.77 -17.27
N LYS A 46 -6.71 26.39 -17.18
CA LYS A 46 -5.40 25.77 -17.51
C LYS A 46 -4.99 24.61 -16.58
N ILE A 47 -5.90 24.17 -15.69
CA ILE A 47 -5.66 23.14 -14.68
C ILE A 47 -5.44 21.78 -15.33
N PHE A 48 -6.17 21.47 -16.41
CA PHE A 48 -6.12 20.15 -17.04
C PHE A 48 -5.11 20.01 -18.17
N SER A 49 -4.56 21.11 -18.70
CA SER A 49 -3.51 20.99 -19.74
C SER A 49 -2.25 20.28 -19.23
N ASN A 50 -2.03 20.29 -17.90
CA ASN A 50 -0.96 19.56 -17.23
C ASN A 50 -1.49 18.38 -16.37
N GLY A 51 -2.73 17.92 -16.59
CA GLY A 51 -3.37 16.82 -15.84
C GLY A 51 -3.56 17.11 -14.35
N PHE A 52 -3.54 16.08 -13.50
CA PHE A 52 -3.73 16.21 -12.04
C PHE A 52 -2.74 17.16 -11.35
N SER A 53 -1.63 17.53 -12.00
CA SER A 53 -0.64 18.48 -11.45
C SER A 53 -1.17 19.92 -11.33
N GLY A 54 -2.23 20.27 -12.08
CA GLY A 54 -2.91 21.56 -11.95
C GLY A 54 -3.72 21.70 -10.66
N PHE A 55 -4.08 20.59 -10.01
CA PHE A 55 -4.79 20.57 -8.71
C PHE A 55 -3.83 20.69 -7.51
N THR A 56 -2.63 21.19 -7.74
CA THR A 56 -1.70 21.56 -6.66
C THR A 56 -2.07 22.93 -6.09
N GLN A 57 -1.61 23.22 -4.86
CA GLN A 57 -1.82 24.52 -4.23
C GLN A 57 -1.34 25.67 -5.14
N LYS A 58 -0.19 25.51 -5.79
CA LYS A 58 0.35 26.46 -6.78
C LYS A 58 -0.57 26.59 -8.00
N GLY A 59 -1.01 25.47 -8.58
CA GLY A 59 -1.89 25.49 -9.75
C GLY A 59 -3.23 26.18 -9.47
N LEU A 60 -3.83 25.93 -8.30
CA LEU A 60 -5.06 26.59 -7.86
C LEU A 60 -4.85 28.08 -7.58
N THR A 61 -3.70 28.46 -7.03
CA THR A 61 -3.35 29.88 -6.80
C THR A 61 -3.15 30.66 -8.10
N LEU A 62 -2.52 30.04 -9.10
CA LEU A 62 -2.28 30.68 -10.39
C LEU A 62 -3.57 31.01 -11.17
N LEU A 63 -4.73 30.46 -10.79
CA LEU A 63 -6.02 30.74 -11.43
C LEU A 63 -6.60 32.12 -11.11
N TYR A 64 -6.16 32.73 -10.01
CA TYR A 64 -6.64 34.06 -9.60
C TYR A 64 -5.50 35.06 -9.46
N THR A 65 -4.34 34.77 -10.03
CA THR A 65 -3.21 35.69 -10.06
C THR A 65 -2.90 36.08 -11.49
N ASN A 66 -2.51 37.34 -11.70
CA ASN A 66 -2.01 37.81 -12.98
C ASN A 66 -0.49 38.00 -12.89
N PRO A 67 0.26 37.73 -13.99
CA PRO A 67 1.67 38.08 -14.03
C PRO A 67 1.83 39.60 -13.87
N ILE A 68 2.87 40.04 -13.18
CA ILE A 68 3.06 41.48 -12.89
C ILE A 68 3.22 42.28 -14.18
N SER A 69 3.84 41.68 -15.20
CA SER A 69 3.96 42.25 -16.55
C SER A 69 2.63 42.63 -17.22
N SER A 70 1.49 42.07 -16.79
CA SER A 70 0.18 42.42 -17.39
C SER A 70 -0.48 43.63 -16.74
N LEU A 71 0.10 44.20 -15.68
CA LEU A 71 -0.42 45.38 -15.00
C LEU A 71 0.10 46.66 -15.67
N ASP A 72 -0.80 47.61 -15.94
CA ASP A 72 -0.43 48.94 -16.46
C ASP A 72 0.41 49.75 -15.46
N ASN A 73 0.08 49.65 -14.16
CA ASN A 73 0.85 50.25 -13.07
C ASN A 73 0.94 49.28 -11.87
N PRO A 74 2.04 48.53 -11.75
CA PRO A 74 2.22 47.55 -10.68
C PRO A 74 2.62 48.16 -9.33
N LEU A 75 2.82 49.48 -9.22
CA LEU A 75 3.15 50.12 -7.94
C LEU A 75 1.95 50.14 -6.99
N ASN A 76 2.23 49.90 -5.71
CA ASN A 76 1.24 49.74 -4.63
C ASN A 76 0.26 48.56 -4.81
N THR A 77 0.52 47.67 -5.75
CA THR A 77 -0.32 46.50 -5.98
C THR A 77 0.00 45.39 -4.98
N LYS A 78 -1.03 44.62 -4.59
CA LYS A 78 -0.85 43.44 -3.74
C LYS A 78 -0.38 42.26 -4.57
N PHE A 79 0.64 41.56 -4.08
CA PHE A 79 1.16 40.35 -4.71
C PHE A 79 1.14 39.14 -3.76
N ILE A 80 1.33 37.97 -4.35
CA ILE A 80 1.54 36.70 -3.64
C ILE A 80 2.77 35.99 -4.23
N VAL A 81 3.53 35.31 -3.38
CA VAL A 81 4.63 34.45 -3.80
C VAL A 81 4.06 33.16 -4.40
N THR A 82 4.45 32.85 -5.64
CA THR A 82 3.91 31.72 -6.41
C THR A 82 4.86 30.52 -6.49
N ASN A 83 6.14 30.71 -6.20
CA ASN A 83 7.12 29.64 -6.10
C ASN A 83 7.20 29.07 -4.68
N LYS A 84 7.71 27.84 -4.55
CA LYS A 84 7.84 27.15 -3.25
C LYS A 84 8.71 27.97 -2.29
N GLU A 85 9.81 28.50 -2.83
CA GLU A 85 10.77 29.37 -2.18
C GLU A 85 11.08 30.51 -3.14
N ALA A 86 11.13 31.74 -2.63
CA ALA A 86 11.51 32.94 -3.37
C ALA A 86 12.58 33.69 -2.58
N ASN A 87 13.65 34.10 -3.24
CA ASN A 87 14.75 34.78 -2.58
C ASN A 87 14.48 36.29 -2.53
N LEU A 88 14.67 36.88 -1.35
CA LEU A 88 14.64 38.31 -1.13
C LEU A 88 16.07 38.85 -1.11
N TYR A 89 16.35 39.86 -1.91
CA TYR A 89 17.68 40.43 -2.11
C TYR A 89 17.79 41.85 -1.54
N ASP A 90 19.00 42.27 -1.16
CA ASP A 90 19.29 43.63 -0.68
C ASP A 90 19.28 44.69 -1.78
N SER A 91 19.68 44.27 -2.96
CA SER A 91 19.73 45.02 -4.20
C SER A 91 19.22 44.12 -5.33
N PRO A 92 18.78 44.67 -6.46
CA PRO A 92 18.35 43.86 -7.60
C PRO A 92 19.45 42.83 -7.95
N GLY A 93 19.13 41.54 -7.94
CA GLY A 93 20.08 40.44 -8.19
C GLY A 93 21.28 40.34 -7.23
N GLY A 94 21.25 41.04 -6.09
CA GLY A 94 22.37 41.18 -5.16
C GLY A 94 22.48 40.04 -4.14
N ARG A 95 22.85 40.40 -2.90
CA ARG A 95 22.99 39.41 -1.83
C ARG A 95 21.61 39.05 -1.30
N LYS A 96 21.36 37.75 -1.17
CA LYS A 96 20.16 37.21 -0.52
C LYS A 96 20.12 37.62 0.95
N ILE A 97 19.06 38.33 1.35
CA ILE A 97 18.73 38.70 2.73
C ILE A 97 17.88 37.60 3.38
N ASP A 98 16.85 37.14 2.67
CA ASP A 98 15.82 36.26 3.25
C ASP A 98 15.23 35.30 2.21
N THR A 99 14.46 34.31 2.66
CA THR A 99 13.66 33.41 1.82
C THR A 99 12.19 33.47 2.22
N LYS A 100 11.36 33.80 1.25
CA LYS A 100 9.90 33.77 1.37
C LYS A 100 9.34 32.49 0.80
N HIS A 101 8.19 32.09 1.30
CA HIS A 101 7.57 30.82 0.95
C HIS A 101 6.28 31.06 0.16
N PHE A 102 5.85 30.01 -0.54
CA PHE A 102 4.60 30.02 -1.27
C PHE A 102 3.43 30.54 -0.41
N GLY A 103 2.70 31.53 -0.95
CA GLY A 103 1.54 32.10 -0.28
C GLY A 103 1.81 33.35 0.56
N ASP A 104 3.08 33.71 0.78
CA ASP A 104 3.45 34.98 1.42
C ASP A 104 2.96 36.16 0.58
N LYS A 105 2.47 37.20 1.25
CA LYS A 105 1.84 38.36 0.63
C LYS A 105 2.57 39.64 0.97
N GLY A 106 2.47 40.61 0.07
CA GLY A 106 3.02 41.93 0.27
C GLY A 106 2.48 42.93 -0.73
N THR A 107 3.11 44.10 -0.73
CA THR A 107 2.83 45.20 -1.63
C THR A 107 4.10 45.57 -2.41
N ILE A 108 3.94 45.81 -3.71
CA ILE A 108 5.04 46.33 -4.54
C ILE A 108 5.23 47.81 -4.23
N VAL A 109 6.42 48.20 -3.81
CA VAL A 109 6.76 49.58 -3.40
C VAL A 109 7.67 50.29 -4.40
N GLY A 110 8.29 49.58 -5.34
CA GLY A 110 9.15 50.18 -6.36
C GLY A 110 9.65 49.19 -7.41
N GLY A 111 10.34 49.68 -8.43
CA GLY A 111 10.77 48.91 -9.61
C GLY A 111 10.07 49.39 -10.89
N PRO A 112 10.22 48.67 -12.02
CA PRO A 112 11.09 47.51 -12.20
C PRO A 112 12.55 47.94 -12.39
N VAL A 113 13.48 47.10 -11.92
CA VAL A 113 14.89 47.18 -12.30
C VAL A 113 15.26 45.90 -13.05
N SER A 114 15.71 46.04 -14.30
CA SER A 114 16.14 44.91 -15.12
C SER A 114 17.65 44.68 -14.96
N ILE A 115 18.04 43.44 -14.65
CA ILE A 115 19.43 43.00 -14.67
C ILE A 115 19.52 41.78 -15.58
N GLY A 116 20.21 41.93 -16.71
CA GLY A 116 20.18 40.94 -17.78
C GLY A 116 18.77 40.80 -18.33
N ASP A 117 18.29 39.56 -18.39
CA ASP A 117 16.92 39.21 -18.83
C ASP A 117 15.90 39.20 -17.67
N ASP A 118 16.35 39.33 -16.42
CA ASP A 118 15.51 39.24 -15.23
C ASP A 118 15.06 40.63 -14.75
N LYS A 119 13.79 40.72 -14.36
CA LYS A 119 13.20 41.93 -13.76
C LYS A 119 13.02 41.74 -12.26
N TYR A 120 13.42 42.77 -11.51
CA TYR A 120 13.32 42.80 -10.07
C TYR A 120 12.39 43.92 -9.61
N TRP A 121 11.58 43.61 -8.59
CA TRP A 121 10.64 44.52 -7.96
C TRP A 121 11.01 44.73 -6.50
N ARG A 122 10.92 45.98 -6.04
CA ARG A 122 11.07 46.31 -4.63
C ARG A 122 9.73 46.08 -3.95
N VAL A 123 9.73 45.26 -2.91
CA VAL A 123 8.53 44.79 -2.23
C VAL A 123 8.60 45.01 -0.73
N ARG A 124 7.43 45.18 -0.11
CA ARG A 124 7.23 45.17 1.34
C ARG A 124 6.26 44.05 1.69
N PHE A 125 6.69 43.09 2.49
CA PHE A 125 5.86 41.99 2.95
C PHE A 125 4.99 42.39 4.15
N GLU A 126 3.92 41.63 4.38
CA GLU A 126 3.02 41.84 5.54
C GLU A 126 3.73 41.61 6.88
N ASP A 127 4.83 40.85 6.91
CA ASP A 127 5.68 40.64 8.09
C ASP A 127 6.61 41.84 8.41
N GLY A 128 6.59 42.88 7.57
CA GLY A 128 7.40 44.09 7.70
C GLY A 128 8.77 44.02 7.00
N SER A 129 9.15 42.88 6.40
CA SER A 129 10.40 42.77 5.65
C SER A 129 10.32 43.50 4.30
N GLU A 130 11.43 44.12 3.90
CA GLU A 130 11.57 44.83 2.63
C GLU A 130 12.79 44.35 1.87
N GLY A 131 12.70 44.30 0.54
CA GLY A 131 13.81 43.93 -0.32
C GLY A 131 13.41 43.85 -1.79
N TRP A 132 14.28 43.25 -2.58
CA TRP A 132 14.09 43.03 -4.02
C TRP A 132 13.77 41.56 -4.30
N ILE A 133 12.80 41.31 -5.16
CA ILE A 133 12.37 39.96 -5.54
C ILE A 133 12.24 39.84 -7.05
N SER A 134 12.49 38.65 -7.60
CA SER A 134 12.34 38.39 -9.03
C SER A 134 10.88 38.42 -9.44
N GLU A 135 10.57 39.03 -10.59
CA GLU A 135 9.21 39.04 -11.16
C GLU A 135 8.67 37.62 -11.38
N SER A 136 9.52 36.67 -11.73
CA SER A 136 9.11 35.27 -11.97
C SER A 136 8.64 34.54 -10.70
N ASP A 137 8.96 35.07 -9.52
CA ASP A 137 8.60 34.45 -8.24
C ASP A 137 7.27 34.96 -7.67
N ILE A 138 6.76 36.08 -8.17
CA ILE A 138 5.59 36.78 -7.63
C ILE A 138 4.53 37.04 -8.69
N ALA A 139 3.27 37.09 -8.26
CA ALA A 139 2.15 37.41 -9.13
C ALA A 139 1.16 38.33 -8.41
N SER A 140 0.48 39.20 -9.14
CA SER A 140 -0.48 40.15 -8.56
C SER A 140 -1.80 39.47 -8.22
N ILE A 141 -2.36 39.81 -7.07
CA ILE A 141 -3.68 39.35 -6.60
C ILE A 141 -4.74 40.46 -6.64
N GLU A 142 -4.43 41.59 -7.28
CA GLU A 142 -5.33 42.73 -7.38
C GLU A 142 -6.41 42.53 -8.45
N GLY A 143 -7.64 42.95 -8.15
CA GLY A 143 -8.77 42.90 -9.09
C GLY A 143 -9.38 41.50 -9.32
N VAL A 144 -8.79 40.42 -8.79
CA VAL A 144 -9.28 39.05 -8.99
C VAL A 144 -9.67 38.42 -7.66
N SER A 145 -10.96 38.47 -7.31
CA SER A 145 -11.46 37.72 -6.15
C SER A 145 -11.53 36.22 -6.49
N PRO A 146 -10.98 35.32 -5.66
CA PRO A 146 -11.13 33.88 -5.90
C PRO A 146 -12.62 33.54 -5.91
N ASN A 147 -13.10 33.00 -7.04
CA ASN A 147 -14.47 32.54 -7.18
C ASN A 147 -14.75 31.39 -6.18
N ILE A 148 -16.03 31.07 -5.97
CA ILE A 148 -16.44 30.04 -5.01
C ILE A 148 -15.73 28.70 -5.28
N PHE A 149 -15.49 28.35 -6.55
CA PHE A 149 -14.83 27.11 -6.96
C PHE A 149 -13.36 27.03 -6.57
N ILE A 150 -12.61 28.12 -6.69
CA ILE A 150 -11.21 28.17 -6.27
C ILE A 150 -11.13 28.07 -4.74
N ARG A 151 -12.02 28.77 -4.02
CA ARG A 151 -12.07 28.70 -2.56
C ARG A 151 -12.39 27.28 -2.08
N THR A 152 -13.40 26.64 -2.68
CA THR A 152 -13.75 25.25 -2.33
C THR A 152 -12.64 24.28 -2.72
N GLY A 153 -11.99 24.46 -3.88
CA GLY A 153 -10.83 23.67 -4.29
C GLY A 153 -9.67 23.75 -3.30
N LEU A 154 -9.32 24.96 -2.84
CA LEU A 154 -8.28 25.16 -1.83
C LEU A 154 -8.67 24.54 -0.47
N LEU A 155 -9.94 24.62 -0.06
CA LEU A 155 -10.44 23.98 1.15
C LEU A 155 -10.35 22.45 1.06
N ILE A 156 -10.81 21.86 -0.05
CA ILE A 156 -10.73 20.41 -0.30
C ILE A 156 -9.27 19.95 -0.28
N TRP A 157 -8.36 20.70 -0.93
CA TRP A 157 -6.94 20.38 -0.93
C TRP A 157 -6.36 20.37 0.49
N LYS A 158 -6.70 21.37 1.31
CA LYS A 158 -6.30 21.42 2.73
C LYS A 158 -6.85 20.23 3.52
N ILE A 159 -8.10 19.83 3.27
CA ILE A 159 -8.72 18.65 3.91
C ILE A 159 -7.99 17.37 3.52
N ILE A 160 -7.69 17.16 2.23
CA ILE A 160 -6.96 15.97 1.74
C ILE A 160 -5.57 15.90 2.37
N PHE A 161 -4.87 17.03 2.48
CA PHE A 161 -3.56 17.07 3.12
C PHE A 161 -3.63 16.68 4.61
N ASN A 162 -4.61 17.19 5.34
CA ASN A 162 -4.84 16.83 6.74
C ASN A 162 -5.30 15.38 6.92
N LEU A 163 -6.03 14.81 5.94
CA LEU A 163 -6.46 13.41 5.98
C LEU A 163 -5.26 12.45 5.99
N LYS A 164 -4.16 12.77 5.31
CA LYS A 164 -2.93 11.97 5.35
C LYS A 164 -2.37 11.83 6.77
N LEU A 165 -2.35 12.91 7.55
CA LEU A 165 -1.92 12.87 8.95
C LEU A 165 -2.83 11.97 9.80
N ILE A 166 -4.14 12.05 9.59
CA ILE A 166 -5.12 11.19 10.29
C ILE A 166 -4.89 9.72 9.94
N LEU A 167 -4.66 9.39 8.67
CA LEU A 167 -4.38 8.02 8.23
C LEU A 167 -3.08 7.46 8.84
N ILE A 168 -2.03 8.28 8.95
CA ILE A 168 -0.78 7.90 9.62
C ILE A 168 -1.04 7.59 11.11
N LEU A 169 -1.81 8.42 11.80
CA LEU A 169 -2.18 8.19 13.20
C LEU A 169 -2.99 6.89 13.37
N ILE A 170 -3.96 6.64 12.48
CA ILE A 170 -4.75 5.40 12.49
C ILE A 170 -3.83 4.18 12.27
N SER A 171 -2.87 4.26 11.35
CA SER A 171 -1.92 3.19 11.10
C SER A 171 -1.08 2.87 12.35
N ILE A 172 -0.58 3.89 13.06
CA ILE A 172 0.17 3.70 14.31
C ILE A 172 -0.70 3.01 15.37
N ILE A 173 -1.96 3.43 15.52
CA ILE A 173 -2.90 2.80 16.46
C ILE A 173 -3.12 1.33 16.12
N LEU A 174 -3.30 0.99 14.84
CA LEU A 174 -3.48 -0.39 14.39
C LEU A 174 -2.23 -1.24 14.66
N ILE A 175 -1.02 -0.70 14.44
CA ILE A 175 0.24 -1.40 14.75
C ILE A 175 0.36 -1.67 16.25
N LEU A 176 0.03 -0.68 17.09
CA LEU A 176 0.03 -0.86 18.55
C LEU A 176 -1.01 -1.89 19.00
N LEU A 177 -2.19 -1.90 18.39
CA LEU A 177 -3.23 -2.90 18.63
C LEU A 177 -2.75 -4.30 18.24
N LEU A 178 -2.14 -4.47 17.06
CA LEU A 178 -1.57 -5.74 16.63
C LEU A 178 -0.46 -6.21 17.57
N ALA A 179 0.42 -5.31 18.02
CA ALA A 179 1.45 -5.64 19.00
C ALA A 179 0.86 -6.04 20.36
N TYR A 180 -0.21 -5.39 20.80
CA TYR A 180 -0.94 -5.76 22.02
C TYR A 180 -1.57 -7.16 21.92
N LEU A 181 -2.26 -7.44 20.81
CA LEU A 181 -2.85 -8.76 20.54
C LEU A 181 -1.76 -9.84 20.43
N SER A 182 -0.66 -9.56 19.73
CA SER A 182 0.49 -10.45 19.61
C SER A 182 1.08 -10.80 20.97
N ARG A 183 1.26 -9.82 21.87
CA ARG A 183 1.70 -10.07 23.25
C ARG A 183 0.71 -10.94 24.02
N GLY A 184 -0.60 -10.76 23.80
CA GLY A 184 -1.63 -11.60 24.39
C GLY A 184 -1.51 -13.06 23.95
N ILE A 185 -1.33 -13.29 22.65
CA ILE A 185 -1.13 -14.63 22.07
C ILE A 185 0.15 -15.26 22.62
N PHE A 186 1.25 -14.51 22.72
CA PHE A 186 2.50 -15.01 23.27
C PHE A 186 2.36 -15.45 24.74
N LYS A 187 1.68 -14.64 25.57
CA LYS A 187 1.40 -14.98 26.97
C LYS A 187 0.55 -16.24 27.12
N LEU A 188 -0.45 -16.40 26.24
CA LEU A 188 -1.30 -17.59 26.22
C LEU A 188 -0.50 -18.83 25.80
N ARG A 189 0.33 -18.74 24.75
CA ARG A 189 1.22 -19.83 24.33
C ARG A 189 2.20 -20.24 25.43
N THR A 190 2.76 -19.29 26.19
CA THR A 190 3.64 -19.62 27.32
C THR A 190 2.89 -20.29 28.48
N ALA A 191 1.66 -19.84 28.78
CA ALA A 191 0.85 -20.42 29.85
C ALA A 191 0.25 -21.79 29.50
N GLU A 192 -0.09 -22.00 28.22
CA GLU A 192 -0.44 -23.32 27.69
C GLU A 192 0.79 -24.22 27.65
N GLY A 193 1.95 -23.70 27.23
CA GLY A 193 3.24 -24.37 27.28
C GLY A 193 3.59 -24.85 28.69
N GLU A 194 3.39 -24.04 29.73
CA GLU A 194 3.59 -24.43 31.13
C GLU A 194 2.60 -25.51 31.62
N LYS A 195 1.38 -25.53 31.11
CA LYS A 195 0.38 -26.56 31.46
C LYS A 195 0.56 -27.87 30.70
N LEU A 196 1.07 -27.79 29.47
CA LEU A 196 1.42 -28.94 28.63
C LEU A 196 2.80 -29.51 29.00
N TYR A 197 3.71 -28.67 29.50
CA TYR A 197 5.09 -28.99 29.87
C TYR A 197 5.48 -28.30 31.19
N PRO A 198 5.01 -28.78 32.34
CA PRO A 198 5.37 -28.23 33.64
C PRO A 198 6.89 -28.38 33.91
N ALA A 199 7.50 -27.35 34.48
CA ALA A 199 8.93 -27.31 34.80
C ALA A 199 9.35 -28.55 35.62
N GLY A 200 10.16 -29.41 35.01
CA GLY A 200 10.49 -30.74 35.52
C GLY A 200 10.65 -31.82 34.45
N ILE A 201 10.74 -31.44 33.17
CA ILE A 201 11.06 -32.39 32.10
C ILE A 201 12.59 -32.54 32.06
N PRO A 202 13.13 -33.77 32.18
CA PRO A 202 14.55 -34.05 32.06
C PRO A 202 15.13 -33.50 30.74
N GLU A 203 16.45 -33.34 30.67
CA GLU A 203 17.27 -33.02 29.47
C GLU A 203 17.04 -33.93 28.23
N GLU A 204 16.02 -34.78 28.26
CA GLU A 204 15.58 -35.69 27.21
C GLU A 204 14.72 -35.00 26.14
N PHE A 205 14.36 -33.72 26.34
CA PHE A 205 13.68 -32.86 25.35
C PHE A 205 14.51 -31.63 24.94
N ASN A 206 15.85 -31.73 24.94
CA ASN A 206 16.55 -31.11 23.81
C ASN A 206 15.87 -31.68 22.56
N GLU A 207 15.40 -30.83 21.65
CA GLU A 207 14.80 -31.26 20.38
C GLU A 207 15.57 -32.49 19.89
N PRO A 208 14.92 -33.66 19.71
CA PRO A 208 15.64 -34.78 19.17
C PRO A 208 16.17 -34.26 17.84
N LYS A 209 17.49 -34.26 17.71
CA LYS A 209 18.15 -34.23 16.42
C LYS A 209 17.57 -35.44 15.71
N ILE A 210 16.50 -35.26 14.92
CA ILE A 210 15.83 -36.35 14.22
C ILE A 210 16.78 -36.71 13.08
N SER A 211 17.86 -37.44 13.41
CA SER A 211 18.42 -38.39 12.48
C SER A 211 17.31 -39.39 12.26
N ASN A 212 16.51 -39.21 11.21
CA ASN A 212 15.44 -40.12 10.90
C ASN A 212 16.08 -41.49 10.66
N PRO A 213 15.87 -42.51 11.52
CA PRO A 213 16.47 -43.83 11.34
C PRO A 213 16.08 -44.46 9.99
N ILE A 214 14.96 -44.01 9.42
CA ILE A 214 14.49 -44.42 8.09
C ILE A 214 15.36 -43.81 6.98
N TRP A 215 15.84 -42.57 7.13
CA TRP A 215 16.69 -41.93 6.11
C TRP A 215 18.06 -42.58 6.04
N GLU A 216 18.66 -42.92 7.19
CA GLU A 216 19.93 -43.67 7.23
C GLU A 216 19.77 -45.06 6.57
N LYS A 217 18.62 -45.71 6.75
CA LYS A 217 18.28 -46.96 6.08
C LYS A 217 18.16 -46.80 4.55
N ILE A 218 17.53 -45.71 4.09
CA ILE A 218 17.42 -45.37 2.66
C ILE A 218 18.82 -45.18 2.05
N GLU A 219 19.71 -44.46 2.74
CA GLU A 219 21.09 -44.25 2.29
C GLU A 219 21.89 -45.56 2.22
N ASN A 220 21.74 -46.43 3.22
CA ASN A 220 22.35 -47.76 3.23
C ASN A 220 21.84 -48.62 2.07
N ASN A 221 20.53 -48.62 1.80
CA ASN A 221 19.92 -49.35 0.71
C ASN A 221 20.41 -48.87 -0.67
N LEU A 222 20.68 -47.57 -0.84
CA LEU A 222 21.27 -47.01 -2.08
C LEU A 222 22.73 -47.38 -2.30
N SER A 223 23.46 -47.61 -1.21
CA SER A 223 24.88 -48.02 -1.26
C SER A 223 25.04 -49.49 -1.66
N SER A 224 23.99 -50.29 -1.54
CA SER A 224 23.97 -51.70 -1.93
C SER A 224 24.16 -51.89 -3.45
N SER A 225 24.57 -53.10 -3.86
CA SER A 225 24.69 -53.49 -5.27
C SER A 225 23.42 -54.14 -5.83
N ASN A 226 22.32 -54.15 -5.07
CA ASN A 226 21.10 -54.89 -5.40
C ASN A 226 19.99 -53.93 -5.83
N GLU A 227 19.38 -54.20 -6.99
CA GLU A 227 18.32 -53.36 -7.54
C GLU A 227 17.05 -53.33 -6.67
N ASN A 228 16.76 -54.43 -5.96
CA ASN A 228 15.60 -54.49 -5.07
C ASN A 228 15.73 -53.53 -3.88
N ASP A 229 16.94 -53.34 -3.37
CA ASP A 229 17.21 -52.43 -2.27
C ASP A 229 17.05 -50.97 -2.73
N TRP A 230 17.43 -50.66 -3.97
CA TRP A 230 17.19 -49.33 -4.56
C TRP A 230 15.70 -49.04 -4.75
N ARG A 231 14.92 -50.02 -5.21
CA ARG A 231 13.45 -49.87 -5.31
C ARG A 231 12.84 -49.65 -3.92
N GLN A 232 13.27 -50.43 -2.94
CA GLN A 232 12.82 -50.30 -1.56
C GLN A 232 13.14 -48.91 -0.98
N ALA A 233 14.33 -48.37 -1.25
CA ALA A 233 14.72 -47.03 -0.82
C ALA A 233 13.77 -45.94 -1.36
N ILE A 234 13.37 -46.02 -2.63
CA ILE A 234 12.44 -45.06 -3.25
C ILE A 234 11.03 -45.18 -2.65
N ILE A 235 10.55 -46.40 -2.39
CA ILE A 235 9.24 -46.62 -1.78
C ILE A 235 9.23 -46.07 -0.34
N GLU A 236 10.27 -46.35 0.45
CA GLU A 236 10.40 -45.83 1.81
C GLU A 236 10.48 -44.30 1.84
N ALA A 237 11.21 -43.68 0.90
CA ALA A 237 11.25 -42.22 0.76
C ALA A 237 9.86 -41.63 0.46
N ASP A 238 9.05 -42.28 -0.39
CA ASP A 238 7.71 -41.79 -0.70
C ASP A 238 6.71 -41.94 0.45
N VAL A 239 6.88 -42.95 1.32
CA VAL A 239 6.10 -43.07 2.56
C VAL A 239 6.40 -41.89 3.50
N ILE A 240 7.67 -41.48 3.64
CA ILE A 240 8.03 -40.30 4.42
C ILE A 240 7.39 -39.04 3.84
N LEU A 241 7.34 -38.93 2.51
CA LEU A 241 6.65 -37.83 1.85
C LEU A 241 5.15 -37.80 2.18
N ASP A 242 4.47 -38.97 2.22
CA ASP A 242 3.03 -39.03 2.54
C ASP A 242 2.77 -38.58 3.98
N GLU A 243 3.57 -39.06 4.91
CA GLU A 243 3.51 -38.66 6.32
C GLU A 243 3.75 -37.15 6.50
N LEU A 244 4.66 -36.57 5.71
CA LEU A 244 4.89 -35.13 5.69
C LEU A 244 3.65 -34.38 5.19
N LEU A 245 3.04 -34.79 4.07
CA LEU A 245 1.83 -34.15 3.55
C LEU A 245 0.64 -34.29 4.50
N ASP A 246 0.53 -35.42 5.21
CA ASP A 246 -0.48 -35.63 6.25
C ASP A 246 -0.31 -34.70 7.45
N LYS A 247 0.93 -34.49 7.90
CA LYS A 247 1.23 -33.53 8.97
C LYS A 247 0.87 -32.09 8.57
N LEU A 248 0.98 -31.76 7.29
CA LEU A 248 0.57 -30.45 6.76
C LEU A 248 -0.96 -30.29 6.62
N SER A 249 -1.74 -31.33 6.95
CA SER A 249 -3.22 -31.32 6.91
C SER A 249 -3.80 -30.90 5.55
N LEU A 250 -3.15 -31.30 4.46
CA LEU A 250 -3.54 -30.94 3.10
C LEU A 250 -4.79 -31.72 2.65
N PRO A 251 -5.74 -31.11 1.93
CA PRO A 251 -6.93 -31.79 1.44
C PRO A 251 -6.59 -32.73 0.27
N GLY A 252 -7.08 -33.97 0.32
CA GLY A 252 -6.94 -34.99 -0.72
C GLY A 252 -6.88 -36.41 -0.16
N GLU A 253 -7.46 -37.39 -0.85
CA GLU A 253 -7.42 -38.80 -0.43
C GLU A 253 -6.14 -39.50 -0.92
N THR A 254 -5.58 -39.06 -2.05
CA THR A 254 -4.36 -39.62 -2.63
C THR A 254 -3.20 -38.65 -2.53
N MET A 255 -1.96 -39.15 -2.54
CA MET A 255 -0.74 -38.33 -2.62
C MET A 255 -0.82 -37.32 -3.78
N GLY A 256 -1.32 -37.72 -4.94
CA GLY A 256 -1.45 -36.83 -6.10
C GLY A 256 -2.46 -35.71 -5.89
N ASP A 257 -3.52 -35.94 -5.11
CA ASP A 257 -4.47 -34.90 -4.72
C ASP A 257 -3.87 -33.94 -3.69
N LYS A 258 -3.16 -34.49 -2.69
CA LYS A 258 -2.44 -33.71 -1.67
C LYS A 258 -1.39 -32.81 -2.32
N LEU A 259 -0.60 -33.32 -3.26
CA LEU A 259 0.41 -32.53 -3.99
C LEU A 259 -0.21 -31.46 -4.93
N ARG A 260 -1.47 -31.61 -5.34
CA ARG A 260 -2.18 -30.63 -6.18
C ARG A 260 -2.78 -29.49 -5.36
N SER A 261 -3.13 -29.74 -4.10
CA SER A 261 -3.71 -28.72 -3.22
C SER A 261 -2.68 -27.78 -2.61
N VAL A 262 -1.38 -28.12 -2.69
CA VAL A 262 -0.28 -27.28 -2.23
C VAL A 262 -0.15 -26.01 -3.07
N GLU A 263 -0.17 -24.85 -2.42
CA GLU A 263 0.20 -23.59 -3.04
C GLU A 263 1.73 -23.48 -3.13
N ARG A 264 2.25 -23.06 -4.29
CA ARG A 264 3.71 -22.93 -4.55
C ARG A 264 4.44 -21.96 -3.61
N ALA A 265 3.70 -21.11 -2.89
CA ALA A 265 4.26 -20.18 -1.91
C ALA A 265 4.71 -20.88 -0.61
N ASP A 266 4.05 -21.99 -0.25
CA ASP A 266 4.26 -22.68 1.02
C ASP A 266 5.16 -23.92 0.90
N PHE A 267 5.45 -24.36 -0.33
CA PHE A 267 6.29 -25.53 -0.64
C PHE A 267 7.05 -25.26 -1.94
N THR A 268 8.28 -24.77 -1.80
CA THR A 268 9.09 -24.31 -2.95
C THR A 268 9.65 -25.46 -3.77
N THR A 269 9.85 -26.64 -3.15
CA THR A 269 10.38 -27.85 -3.80
C THR A 269 9.30 -28.82 -4.32
N ILE A 270 8.05 -28.37 -4.45
CA ILE A 270 6.90 -29.20 -4.85
C ILE A 270 7.07 -29.91 -6.20
N ASP A 271 7.74 -29.28 -7.17
CA ASP A 271 7.99 -29.87 -8.48
C ASP A 271 8.93 -31.10 -8.38
N PHE A 272 9.88 -31.09 -7.44
CA PHE A 272 10.77 -32.23 -7.16
C PHE A 272 10.01 -33.39 -6.49
N ALA A 273 9.09 -33.07 -5.57
CA ALA A 273 8.20 -34.06 -4.96
C ALA A 273 7.32 -34.75 -6.02
N TRP A 274 6.76 -33.97 -6.96
CA TRP A 274 5.97 -34.51 -8.07
C TRP A 274 6.78 -35.42 -9.00
N GLU A 275 8.02 -35.05 -9.30
CA GLU A 275 8.89 -35.88 -10.15
C GLU A 275 9.26 -37.19 -9.46
N ALA A 276 9.68 -37.14 -8.20
CA ALA A 276 10.07 -38.31 -7.44
C ALA A 276 8.88 -39.29 -7.26
N HIS A 277 7.70 -38.77 -6.92
CA HIS A 277 6.48 -39.56 -6.77
C HIS A 277 6.05 -40.25 -8.08
N LYS A 278 6.25 -39.62 -9.25
CA LYS A 278 5.96 -40.26 -10.55
C LYS A 278 6.84 -41.48 -10.78
N ILE A 279 8.13 -41.40 -10.46
CA ILE A 279 9.04 -42.54 -10.61
C ILE A 279 8.67 -43.66 -9.64
N ARG A 280 8.30 -43.33 -8.38
CA ARG A 280 7.74 -44.32 -7.46
C ARG A 280 6.50 -45.00 -8.03
N ASN A 281 5.57 -44.24 -8.61
CA ASN A 281 4.35 -44.80 -9.19
C ASN A 281 4.64 -45.70 -10.39
N GLN A 282 5.65 -45.37 -11.19
CA GLN A 282 6.10 -46.24 -12.28
C GLN A 282 6.67 -47.56 -11.75
N ILE A 283 7.49 -47.51 -10.69
CA ILE A 283 8.01 -48.71 -10.00
C ILE A 283 6.86 -49.57 -9.46
N ALA A 284 5.81 -48.97 -8.91
CA ALA A 284 4.65 -49.70 -8.40
C ALA A 284 3.82 -50.39 -9.50
N HIS A 285 3.66 -49.77 -10.67
CA HIS A 285 2.89 -50.34 -11.78
C HIS A 285 3.67 -51.37 -12.60
N GLU A 286 4.96 -51.12 -12.85
CA GLU A 286 5.81 -51.98 -13.70
C GLU A 286 6.59 -53.03 -12.88
N GLY A 287 6.70 -52.86 -11.57
CA GLY A 287 7.30 -53.82 -10.65
C GLY A 287 8.74 -54.18 -11.04
N SER A 288 9.01 -55.49 -11.20
CA SER A 288 10.33 -55.98 -11.61
C SER A 288 10.68 -55.71 -13.08
N ALA A 289 9.72 -55.30 -13.91
CA ALA A 289 9.96 -54.97 -15.32
C ALA A 289 10.58 -53.57 -15.52
N PHE A 290 10.45 -52.69 -14.52
CA PHE A 290 11.11 -51.38 -14.55
C PHE A 290 12.61 -51.54 -14.29
N ALA A 291 13.41 -51.20 -15.30
CA ALA A 291 14.87 -51.23 -15.22
C ALA A 291 15.37 -50.00 -14.45
N LEU A 292 15.71 -50.18 -13.16
CA LEU A 292 16.19 -49.11 -12.29
C LEU A 292 17.71 -49.19 -12.18
N SER A 293 18.41 -48.21 -12.75
CA SER A 293 19.86 -48.09 -12.55
C SER A 293 20.18 -47.45 -11.19
N GLN A 294 21.31 -47.79 -10.58
CA GLN A 294 21.76 -47.15 -9.33
C GLN A 294 21.89 -45.63 -9.47
N ARG A 295 22.33 -45.15 -10.64
CA ARG A 295 22.43 -43.72 -10.95
C ARG A 295 21.06 -43.05 -10.93
N GLU A 296 20.06 -43.71 -11.49
CA GLU A 296 18.69 -43.20 -11.49
C GLU A 296 18.07 -43.23 -10.09
N ALA A 297 18.30 -44.30 -9.33
CA ALA A 297 17.87 -44.37 -7.93
C ALA A 297 18.46 -43.26 -7.07
N LYS A 298 19.77 -43.00 -7.19
CA LYS A 298 20.43 -41.88 -6.50
C LYS A 298 19.84 -40.54 -6.89
N ARG A 299 19.57 -40.32 -8.17
CA ARG A 299 18.94 -39.09 -8.67
C ARG A 299 17.57 -38.87 -8.03
N VAL A 300 16.73 -39.91 -7.99
CA VAL A 300 15.37 -39.84 -7.42
C VAL A 300 15.42 -39.57 -5.91
N ILE A 301 16.31 -40.23 -5.18
CA ILE A 301 16.46 -39.96 -3.74
C ILE A 301 16.99 -38.55 -3.46
N GLU A 302 17.83 -38.00 -4.34
CA GLU A 302 18.26 -36.62 -4.21
C GLU A 302 17.08 -35.63 -4.34
N LEU A 303 16.10 -35.93 -5.18
CA LEU A 303 14.87 -35.13 -5.25
C LEU A 303 14.09 -35.18 -3.93
N TYR A 304 13.96 -36.36 -3.31
CA TYR A 304 13.36 -36.48 -1.98
C TYR A 304 14.17 -35.75 -0.90
N ARG A 305 15.50 -35.79 -0.97
CA ARG A 305 16.38 -35.10 -0.03
C ARG A 305 16.13 -33.59 -0.03
N VAL A 306 16.12 -32.97 -1.21
CA VAL A 306 15.88 -31.52 -1.35
C VAL A 306 14.53 -31.13 -0.75
N VAL A 307 13.51 -31.97 -0.94
CA VAL A 307 12.19 -31.77 -0.31
C VAL A 307 12.28 -31.87 1.21
N PHE A 308 12.94 -32.90 1.74
CA PHE A 308 13.05 -33.13 3.17
C PHE A 308 13.93 -32.12 3.91
N GLU A 309 14.93 -31.53 3.23
CA GLU A 309 15.72 -30.42 3.74
C GLU A 309 14.88 -29.15 3.94
N GLU A 310 13.91 -28.87 3.05
CA GLU A 310 13.02 -27.70 3.19
C GLU A 310 12.19 -27.77 4.49
N PHE A 311 11.78 -28.97 4.89
CA PHE A 311 10.95 -29.21 6.09
C PHE A 311 11.75 -29.65 7.33
N GLY A 312 13.09 -29.61 7.28
CA GLY A 312 13.95 -29.94 8.43
C GLY A 312 13.94 -31.41 8.86
N ILE A 313 13.58 -32.33 7.95
CA ILE A 313 13.59 -33.78 8.19
C ILE A 313 15.01 -34.35 8.02
N VAL A 314 15.82 -33.74 7.14
CA VAL A 314 17.20 -34.13 6.83
C VAL A 314 18.12 -32.91 6.95
N GLU A 315 19.36 -33.11 7.39
CA GLU A 315 20.36 -32.05 7.54
C GLU A 315 20.87 -31.56 6.18
N LYS A 316 20.97 -30.24 6.03
CA LYS A 316 21.47 -29.58 4.82
C LYS A 316 22.99 -29.75 4.75
N GLN A 317 23.47 -30.41 3.70
CA GLN A 317 24.92 -30.61 3.46
C GLN A 317 25.61 -29.37 2.90
#